data_AF-A0A194ARN9-F1
#
_entry.id   AF-A0A194ARN9-F1
#
_cell.length_a   1.000
_cell.length_b   1.000
_cell.length_c   1.000
_cell.angle_alpha   90.00
_cell.angle_beta   90.00
_cell.angle_gamma   90.00
#
_symmetry.space_group_name_H-M   'P 1'
#
loop_
_entity.id
_entity.type
_entity.pdbx_description
1 polymer ?
#
loop_
_entity_poly.entity_id
_entity_poly.type
_entity_poly.pdbx_seq_one_letter_code
_entity_poly.pdbx_strand_id
1 'polypeptide(L)'
;MIQVLLVTICLAAFPYQGSSIILESGNVNDYEIVYPRKVTPVPRGAVQPKYEDAMQYELKVNGEPVVLHLEKNKGLFSEDYSETHYSPDGREITTYPLVEDHCYYHGRIENDADSTASISTCNGLKGHFKLQGEMYLIEPLELSDSEAHAVFKYENVEKEDEAPKMCGVTQNWESYEPIKKAFQLNLTPEQQGFPQRYVELVIIADHRMYMKYKRDSNKITQWVHQMVNTINEIYRPLNIQFALVGLEIWSNQDLITVTSVSDDTLISFANWRETVLLRRKSHDNAQLLTAIVFDEGIIGRAPLAGMCDPNRSVGTVQDHSKINFRVAIIMAHEIGHNLGMGHDDNSCTCGGYSCIMLPRLSKQPSKLFSDCSKKDYLTFLKVKNPQCILNKPLRTDTVSTPVSGNELLEA
;
A
#
# COMPACT_ATOMS: atom_id res chain seq x y z
N MET A 1 -41.78 -24.32 66.01
CA MET A 1 -41.20 -24.88 64.76
C MET A 1 -41.36 -23.83 63.68
N ILE A 2 -40.29 -23.09 63.36
CA ILE A 2 -40.27 -22.06 62.31
C ILE A 2 -39.47 -22.66 61.17
N GLN A 3 -40.11 -22.87 60.02
CA GLN A 3 -39.46 -23.33 58.79
C GLN A 3 -38.89 -22.11 58.06
N VAL A 4 -37.56 -22.04 58.00
CA VAL A 4 -36.83 -21.01 57.25
C VAL A 4 -36.65 -21.52 55.82
N LEU A 5 -37.28 -20.83 54.86
CA LEU A 5 -37.06 -21.07 53.43
C LEU A 5 -35.78 -20.32 53.01
N LEU A 6 -34.72 -21.06 52.67
CA LEU A 6 -33.55 -20.50 51.99
C LEU A 6 -33.87 -20.33 50.50
N VAL A 7 -33.92 -19.08 50.04
CA VAL A 7 -33.96 -18.75 48.62
C VAL A 7 -32.52 -18.58 48.14
N THR A 8 -32.04 -19.57 47.39
CA THR A 8 -30.76 -19.52 46.68
C THR A 8 -30.88 -18.60 45.48
N ILE A 9 -30.26 -17.42 45.54
CA ILE A 9 -30.14 -16.50 44.41
C ILE A 9 -28.99 -17.00 43.54
N CYS A 10 -29.32 -17.69 42.43
CA CYS A 10 -28.36 -17.95 41.37
C CYS A 10 -28.11 -16.63 40.61
N LEU A 11 -26.96 -16.00 40.86
CA LEU A 11 -26.42 -14.97 39.97
C LEU A 11 -26.01 -15.64 38.66
N ALA A 12 -26.92 -15.65 37.69
CA ALA A 12 -26.56 -15.89 36.30
C ALA A 12 -25.69 -14.71 35.85
N ALA A 13 -24.38 -14.94 35.77
CA ALA A 13 -23.49 -14.08 35.02
C ALA A 13 -23.88 -14.21 33.54
N PHE A 14 -24.75 -13.32 33.07
CA PHE A 14 -24.92 -13.12 31.65
C PHE A 14 -23.58 -12.63 31.11
N PRO A 15 -22.96 -13.31 30.11
CA PRO A 15 -21.87 -12.68 29.39
C PRO A 15 -22.43 -11.37 28.84
N TYR A 16 -21.79 -10.27 29.20
CA TYR A 16 -22.04 -8.97 28.62
C TYR A 16 -22.10 -9.18 27.10
N GLN A 17 -23.27 -8.99 26.49
CA GLN A 17 -23.36 -8.81 25.05
C GLN A 17 -22.62 -7.50 24.76
N GLY A 18 -21.31 -7.62 24.59
CA GLY A 18 -20.46 -6.52 24.15
C GLY A 18 -21.08 -5.98 22.88
N SER A 19 -21.39 -4.69 22.87
CA SER A 19 -21.69 -3.98 21.64
C SER A 19 -20.56 -4.31 20.66
N SER A 20 -20.88 -4.98 19.56
CA SER A 20 -19.92 -5.24 18.50
C SER A 20 -19.41 -3.89 18.00
N ILE A 21 -18.19 -3.53 18.39
CA ILE A 21 -17.52 -2.35 17.84
C ILE A 21 -17.27 -2.67 16.37
N ILE A 22 -17.89 -1.91 15.47
CA ILE A 22 -17.72 -2.10 14.03
C ILE A 22 -16.34 -1.56 13.66
N LEU A 23 -15.47 -2.46 13.24
CA LEU A 23 -14.13 -2.16 12.73
C LEU A 23 -14.20 -1.54 11.34
N GLU A 24 -13.28 -0.61 11.03
CA GLU A 24 -13.20 -0.01 9.70
C GLU A 24 -12.84 -1.07 8.65
N SER A 25 -12.02 -2.05 9.03
CA SER A 25 -11.65 -3.20 8.21
C SER A 25 -12.81 -4.15 7.88
N GLY A 26 -14.01 -3.96 8.47
CA GLY A 26 -15.19 -4.79 8.25
C GLY A 26 -15.43 -5.79 9.39
N ASN A 27 -16.00 -6.95 9.06
CA ASN A 27 -16.27 -7.98 10.05
C ASN A 27 -15.00 -8.77 10.36
N VAL A 28 -14.66 -8.87 11.65
CA VAL A 28 -13.51 -9.61 12.15
C VAL A 28 -14.00 -10.54 13.25
N ASN A 29 -13.66 -11.82 13.13
CA ASN A 29 -14.12 -12.85 14.05
C ASN A 29 -13.51 -12.73 15.45
N ASP A 30 -12.28 -12.22 15.52
CA ASP A 30 -11.50 -12.16 16.75
C ASP A 30 -10.42 -11.06 16.66
N TYR A 31 -10.36 -10.20 17.68
CA TYR A 31 -9.40 -9.11 17.82
C TYR A 31 -9.09 -8.81 19.29
N GLU A 32 -7.88 -8.35 19.54
CA GLU A 32 -7.43 -7.86 20.84
C GLU A 32 -7.54 -6.33 20.90
N ILE A 33 -8.02 -5.81 22.03
CA ILE A 33 -7.97 -4.37 22.31
C ILE A 33 -6.64 -4.06 23.00
N VAL A 34 -5.84 -3.21 22.37
CA VAL A 34 -4.51 -2.83 22.85
C VAL A 34 -4.42 -1.31 23.04
N TYR A 35 -3.43 -0.87 23.80
CA TYR A 35 -3.15 0.54 24.06
C TYR A 35 -1.66 0.79 23.77
N PRO A 36 -1.30 1.07 22.50
CA PRO A 36 0.09 1.28 22.10
C PRO A 36 0.69 2.48 22.84
N ARG A 37 1.84 2.27 23.47
CA ARG A 37 2.56 3.31 24.23
C ARG A 37 3.83 3.67 23.51
N LYS A 38 4.05 4.97 23.25
CA LYS A 38 5.31 5.43 22.70
C LYS A 38 6.42 5.27 23.75
N VAL A 39 7.50 4.55 23.42
CA VAL A 39 8.57 4.15 24.36
C VAL A 39 9.65 5.24 24.50
N THR A 40 9.82 6.11 23.50
CA THR A 40 10.94 7.05 23.44
C THR A 40 10.65 8.40 24.14
N PRO A 41 11.55 8.89 25.00
CA PRO A 41 11.45 10.20 25.64
C PRO A 41 11.97 11.32 24.73
N VAL A 42 11.19 12.40 24.59
CA VAL A 42 11.63 13.64 23.94
C VAL A 42 12.66 14.36 24.82
N PRO A 43 13.85 14.74 24.31
CA PRO A 43 14.75 15.63 25.04
C PRO A 43 14.06 16.98 25.29
N ARG A 44 13.98 17.41 26.56
CA ARG A 44 13.40 18.73 26.91
C ARG A 44 14.18 19.84 26.21
N GLY A 45 13.53 20.58 25.31
CA GLY A 45 14.06 21.82 24.72
C GLY A 45 14.42 21.79 23.22
N ALA A 46 14.25 20.66 22.53
CA ALA A 46 14.39 20.63 21.06
C ALA A 46 13.09 21.10 20.38
N VAL A 47 13.20 21.93 19.34
CA VAL A 47 12.08 22.20 18.42
C VAL A 47 11.78 20.88 17.70
N GLN A 48 10.66 20.25 18.04
CA GLN A 48 10.30 18.97 17.45
C GLN A 48 9.56 19.20 16.13
N PRO A 49 9.94 18.47 15.05
CA PRO A 49 9.07 18.38 13.88
C PRO A 49 7.74 17.74 14.31
N LYS A 50 6.64 18.11 13.64
CA LYS A 50 5.30 17.57 13.92
C LYS A 50 5.26 16.04 13.87
N TYR A 51 6.10 15.44 13.04
CA TYR A 51 6.33 13.99 12.97
C TYR A 51 7.82 13.67 13.08
N GLU A 52 8.21 12.80 14.01
CA GLU A 52 9.60 12.38 14.25
C GLU A 52 10.10 11.41 13.16
N ASP A 53 11.41 11.36 12.92
CA ASP A 53 11.97 10.46 11.90
C ASP A 53 12.02 8.99 12.32
N ALA A 54 12.12 8.74 13.62
CA ALA A 54 12.10 7.42 14.19
C ALA A 54 11.31 7.44 15.50
N MET A 55 10.56 6.37 15.76
CA MET A 55 9.76 6.22 16.98
C MET A 55 9.59 4.75 17.34
N GLN A 56 9.32 4.48 18.61
CA GLN A 56 9.07 3.13 19.11
C GLN A 56 7.73 3.09 19.83
N TYR A 57 6.94 2.05 19.56
CA TYR A 57 5.69 1.78 20.27
C TYR A 57 5.75 0.40 20.92
N GLU A 58 5.40 0.33 22.19
CA GLU A 58 5.14 -0.93 22.89
C GLU A 58 3.63 -1.20 22.87
N LEU A 59 3.23 -2.39 22.44
CA LEU A 59 1.87 -2.89 22.55
C LEU A 59 1.88 -4.36 22.98
N LYS A 60 0.74 -4.88 23.44
CA LYS A 60 0.60 -6.30 23.74
C LYS A 60 -0.01 -7.04 22.56
N VAL A 61 0.51 -8.21 22.21
CA VAL A 61 -0.07 -9.11 21.21
C VAL A 61 -0.07 -10.51 21.81
N ASN A 62 -1.23 -11.18 21.87
CA ASN A 62 -1.43 -12.44 22.58
C ASN A 62 -0.97 -12.39 24.05
N GLY A 63 -1.12 -11.23 24.71
CA GLY A 63 -0.69 -11.00 26.09
C GLY A 63 0.80 -10.68 26.30
N GLU A 64 1.65 -10.88 25.29
CA GLU A 64 3.09 -10.63 25.36
C GLU A 64 3.43 -9.21 24.87
N PRO A 65 4.39 -8.50 25.50
CA PRO A 65 4.83 -7.20 25.04
C PRO A 65 5.62 -7.31 23.74
N VAL A 66 5.31 -6.42 22.80
CA VAL A 66 5.93 -6.30 21.48
C VAL A 66 6.34 -4.85 21.27
N VAL A 67 7.61 -4.63 20.94
CA VAL A 67 8.14 -3.30 20.62
C VAL A 67 8.28 -3.15 19.12
N LEU A 68 7.58 -2.16 18.58
CA LEU A 68 7.54 -1.81 17.17
C LEU A 68 8.45 -0.60 16.91
N HIS A 69 9.54 -0.81 16.19
CA HIS A 69 10.44 0.24 15.72
C HIS A 69 9.96 0.76 14.37
N LEU A 70 9.70 2.06 14.28
CA LEU A 70 9.20 2.74 13.10
C LEU A 70 10.20 3.79 12.63
N GLU A 71 10.47 3.79 11.32
CA GLU A 71 11.28 4.77 10.61
C GLU A 71 10.42 5.43 9.52
N LYS A 72 10.47 6.76 9.45
CA LYS A 72 9.67 7.54 8.52
C LYS A 72 10.05 7.18 7.09
N ASN A 73 9.05 6.93 6.24
CA ASN A 73 9.28 6.69 4.82
C ASN A 73 9.54 8.03 4.11
N LYS A 74 10.75 8.59 4.28
CA LYS A 74 11.18 9.86 3.67
C LYS A 74 11.23 9.85 2.13
N GLY A 75 11.03 8.69 1.52
CA GLY A 75 10.97 8.53 0.08
C GLY A 75 9.56 8.56 -0.49
N LEU A 76 8.53 8.65 0.37
CA LEU A 76 7.13 8.48 -0.02
C LEU A 76 6.64 9.59 -0.95
N PHE A 77 7.12 10.82 -0.78
CA PHE A 77 6.72 11.97 -1.59
C PHE A 77 7.94 12.58 -2.29
N SER A 78 7.74 13.09 -3.51
CA SER A 78 8.70 13.99 -4.15
C SER A 78 8.55 15.40 -3.62
N GLU A 79 9.60 16.22 -3.68
CA GLU A 79 9.58 17.64 -3.30
C GLU A 79 8.44 18.44 -3.96
N ASP A 80 8.10 18.12 -5.21
CA ASP A 80 7.02 18.77 -5.96
C ASP A 80 5.65 18.09 -5.80
N TYR A 81 5.45 17.25 -4.78
CA TYR A 81 4.19 16.55 -4.56
C TYR A 81 3.00 17.50 -4.55
N SER A 82 1.96 17.16 -5.30
CA SER A 82 0.77 17.98 -5.45
C SER A 82 -0.53 17.18 -5.30
N GLU A 83 -1.51 17.79 -4.65
CA GLU A 83 -2.87 17.26 -4.50
C GLU A 83 -3.86 18.14 -5.27
N THR A 84 -4.54 17.56 -6.25
CA THR A 84 -5.52 18.24 -7.11
C THR A 84 -6.94 17.74 -6.85
N HIS A 85 -7.87 18.66 -6.70
CA HIS A 85 -9.31 18.41 -6.71
C HIS A 85 -10.04 19.48 -7.53
N TYR A 86 -11.36 19.36 -7.67
CA TYR A 86 -12.18 20.22 -8.52
C TYR A 86 -13.31 20.89 -7.73
N SER A 87 -13.50 22.19 -7.97
CA SER A 87 -14.64 22.93 -7.43
C SER A 87 -15.97 22.55 -8.11
N PRO A 88 -17.13 22.95 -7.57
CA PRO A 88 -18.43 22.65 -8.17
C PRO A 88 -18.63 23.18 -9.61
N ASP A 89 -17.92 24.26 -9.99
CA ASP A 89 -17.89 24.81 -11.34
C ASP A 89 -16.83 24.17 -12.25
N GLY A 90 -16.16 23.10 -11.79
CA GLY A 90 -15.21 22.31 -12.59
C GLY A 90 -13.79 22.87 -12.67
N ARG A 91 -13.46 23.89 -11.85
CA ARG A 91 -12.11 24.47 -11.84
C ARG A 91 -11.15 23.58 -11.06
N GLU A 92 -9.95 23.39 -11.61
CA GLU A 92 -8.85 22.69 -10.95
C GLU A 92 -8.36 23.50 -9.73
N ILE A 93 -8.22 22.84 -8.59
CA ILE A 93 -7.64 23.38 -7.35
C ILE A 93 -6.51 22.45 -6.94
N THR A 94 -5.28 22.94 -7.10
CA THR A 94 -4.06 22.22 -6.74
C THR A 94 -3.43 22.81 -5.50
N THR A 95 -3.01 21.94 -4.58
CA THR A 95 -2.26 22.30 -3.37
C THR A 95 -0.95 21.53 -3.34
N TYR A 96 0.03 22.06 -2.60
CA TYR A 96 1.36 21.47 -2.45
C TYR A 96 1.64 21.27 -0.95
N PRO A 97 1.26 20.12 -0.39
CA PRO A 97 1.51 19.82 1.02
C PRO A 97 3.00 19.80 1.34
N LEU A 98 3.35 20.11 2.60
CA LEU A 98 4.72 20.00 3.06
C LEU A 98 5.12 18.52 3.15
N VAL A 99 6.04 18.10 2.29
CA VAL A 99 6.44 16.69 2.14
C VAL A 99 7.14 16.10 3.37
N GLU A 100 7.69 16.93 4.25
CA GLU A 100 8.29 16.47 5.52
C GLU A 100 7.24 16.27 6.63
N ASP A 101 6.04 16.85 6.47
CA ASP A 101 4.95 16.84 7.45
C ASP A 101 4.01 15.64 7.22
N HIS A 102 4.57 14.43 7.28
CA HIS A 102 3.78 13.19 7.14
C HIS A 102 4.05 12.15 8.22
N CYS A 103 3.11 11.20 8.30
CA CYS A 103 2.97 10.24 9.39
C CYS A 103 3.13 8.76 8.95
N TYR A 104 3.70 8.49 7.78
CA TYR A 104 3.83 7.15 7.20
C TYR A 104 5.22 6.56 7.44
N TYR A 105 5.24 5.35 8.01
CA TYR A 105 6.45 4.69 8.50
C TYR A 105 6.54 3.26 7.97
N HIS A 106 7.77 2.78 7.84
CA HIS A 106 8.09 1.36 7.80
C HIS A 106 8.74 0.94 9.10
N GLY A 107 8.70 -0.34 9.41
CA GLY A 107 9.25 -0.78 10.68
C GLY A 107 9.54 -2.26 10.79
N ARG A 108 10.00 -2.62 11.98
CA ARG A 108 10.30 -3.99 12.42
C ARG A 108 9.95 -4.13 13.89
N ILE A 109 9.73 -5.37 14.29
CA ILE A 109 9.54 -5.75 15.68
C ILE A 109 10.89 -6.10 16.29
N GLU A 110 11.11 -5.63 17.52
CA GLU A 110 12.30 -5.96 18.30
C GLU A 110 12.42 -7.49 18.47
N ASN A 111 13.63 -8.02 18.28
CA ASN A 111 13.94 -9.45 18.37
C ASN A 111 13.23 -10.37 17.36
N ASP A 112 12.62 -9.83 16.29
CA ASP A 112 12.12 -10.60 15.15
C ASP A 112 12.76 -10.10 13.85
N ALA A 113 13.78 -10.81 13.37
CA ALA A 113 14.56 -10.42 12.20
C ALA A 113 13.76 -10.46 10.88
N ASP A 114 12.71 -11.28 10.81
CA ASP A 114 11.86 -11.48 9.63
C ASP A 114 10.58 -10.64 9.68
N SER A 115 10.44 -9.81 10.71
CA SER A 115 9.33 -8.87 10.88
C SER A 115 9.41 -7.71 9.90
N THR A 116 8.24 -7.17 9.59
CA THR A 116 8.07 -5.99 8.74
C THR A 116 6.84 -5.23 9.21
N ALA A 117 6.80 -3.92 9.00
CA ALA A 117 5.63 -3.12 9.31
C ALA A 117 5.47 -1.98 8.30
N SER A 118 4.23 -1.63 8.00
CA SER A 118 3.83 -0.43 7.24
C SER A 118 2.69 0.23 8.01
N ILE A 119 2.98 1.37 8.62
CA ILE A 119 2.12 1.99 9.64
C ILE A 119 1.94 3.48 9.36
N SER A 120 0.68 3.91 9.38
CA SER A 120 0.30 5.31 9.52
C SER A 120 0.15 5.64 11.00
N THR A 121 0.63 6.81 11.40
CA THR A 121 0.46 7.36 12.75
C THR A 121 -0.41 8.63 12.76
N CYS A 122 -1.00 9.00 11.62
CA CYS A 122 -1.71 10.28 11.44
C CYS A 122 -2.87 10.46 12.42
N ASN A 123 -3.62 9.39 12.68
CA ASN A 123 -4.80 9.37 13.55
C ASN A 123 -4.76 8.12 14.43
N GLY A 124 -3.63 7.93 15.14
CA GLY A 124 -3.31 6.66 15.81
C GLY A 124 -2.64 5.66 14.87
N LEU A 125 -2.23 4.51 15.42
CA LEU A 125 -1.56 3.45 14.66
C LEU A 125 -2.57 2.73 13.75
N LYS A 126 -2.34 2.81 12.44
CA LYS A 126 -3.14 2.10 11.45
C LYS A 126 -2.26 1.47 10.38
N GLY A 127 -2.47 0.20 10.08
CA GLY A 127 -1.74 -0.50 9.02
C GLY A 127 -1.54 -1.96 9.36
N HIS A 128 -0.37 -2.49 9.01
CA HIS A 128 -0.06 -3.90 9.21
C HIS A 128 1.37 -4.15 9.63
N PHE A 129 1.58 -5.28 10.31
CA PHE A 129 2.89 -5.77 10.68
C PHE A 129 2.95 -7.30 10.65
N LYS A 130 4.16 -7.84 10.50
CA LYS A 130 4.44 -9.27 10.55
C LYS A 130 5.16 -9.59 11.85
N LEU A 131 4.65 -10.55 12.61
CA LEU A 131 5.22 -11.06 13.86
C LEU A 131 5.26 -12.59 13.79
N GLN A 132 6.44 -13.18 13.94
CA GLN A 132 6.65 -14.63 13.98
C GLN A 132 6.04 -15.37 12.78
N GLY A 133 6.14 -14.79 11.59
CA GLY A 133 5.56 -15.37 10.37
C GLY A 133 4.13 -14.94 10.07
N GLU A 134 3.38 -14.50 11.08
CA GLU A 134 1.96 -14.16 10.98
C GLU A 134 1.75 -12.67 10.67
N MET A 135 0.70 -12.38 9.91
CA MET A 135 0.36 -11.03 9.49
C MET A 135 -0.77 -10.47 10.35
N TYR A 136 -0.51 -9.35 11.01
CA TYR A 136 -1.44 -8.64 11.89
C TYR A 136 -1.83 -7.30 11.28
N LEU A 137 -3.10 -6.94 11.47
CA LEU A 137 -3.65 -5.62 11.20
C LEU A 137 -3.81 -4.87 12.53
N ILE A 138 -3.58 -3.57 12.49
CA ILE A 138 -3.85 -2.66 13.60
C ILE A 138 -4.68 -1.48 13.10
N GLU A 139 -5.73 -1.11 13.81
CA GLU A 139 -6.49 0.11 13.54
C GLU A 139 -7.05 0.75 14.82
N PRO A 140 -7.18 2.09 14.84
CA PRO A 140 -7.79 2.80 15.96
C PRO A 140 -9.26 2.41 16.14
N LEU A 141 -9.71 2.28 17.38
CA LEU A 141 -11.13 2.14 17.69
C LEU A 141 -11.78 3.53 17.78
N GLU A 142 -12.92 3.74 17.10
CA GLU A 142 -13.73 4.95 17.25
C GLU A 142 -14.50 4.98 18.59
N LEU A 143 -13.77 4.92 19.70
CA LEU A 143 -14.28 5.08 21.06
C LEU A 143 -13.92 6.48 21.55
N SER A 144 -14.89 7.22 22.09
CA SER A 144 -14.67 8.56 22.65
C SER A 144 -13.56 8.54 23.70
N ASP A 145 -12.55 9.42 23.54
CA ASP A 145 -11.43 9.64 24.47
C ASP A 145 -10.53 8.42 24.75
N SER A 146 -10.43 7.47 23.82
CA SER A 146 -9.59 6.27 23.97
C SER A 146 -8.44 6.23 22.96
N GLU A 147 -7.22 5.95 23.43
CA GLU A 147 -6.06 5.57 22.61
C GLU A 147 -6.07 4.07 22.27
N ALA A 148 -7.25 3.44 22.27
CA ALA A 148 -7.39 2.01 22.02
C ALA A 148 -7.30 1.67 20.53
N HIS A 149 -6.68 0.53 20.26
CA HIS A 149 -6.58 -0.05 18.93
C HIS A 149 -7.09 -1.48 18.95
N ALA A 150 -7.67 -1.92 17.83
CA ALA A 150 -7.87 -3.33 17.56
C ALA A 150 -6.60 -3.88 16.89
N VAL A 151 -6.08 -4.99 17.41
CA VAL A 151 -5.05 -5.80 16.76
C VAL A 151 -5.64 -7.17 16.47
N PHE A 152 -5.52 -7.63 15.24
CA PHE A 152 -6.05 -8.93 14.83
C PHE A 152 -5.21 -9.53 13.73
N LYS A 153 -5.18 -10.86 13.68
CA LYS A 153 -4.56 -11.56 12.56
C LYS A 153 -5.38 -11.34 11.31
N TYR A 154 -4.71 -11.22 10.17
CA TYR A 154 -5.38 -11.11 8.88
C TYR A 154 -6.30 -12.31 8.59
N GLU A 155 -5.96 -13.50 9.09
CA GLU A 155 -6.79 -14.70 8.92
C GLU A 155 -8.17 -14.62 9.62
N ASN A 156 -8.31 -13.77 10.64
CA ASN A 156 -9.55 -13.58 11.40
C ASN A 156 -10.56 -12.68 10.68
N VAL A 157 -10.15 -11.98 9.62
CA VAL A 157 -11.03 -11.17 8.78
C VAL A 157 -12.03 -12.09 8.08
N GLU A 158 -13.33 -11.81 8.22
CA GLU A 158 -14.36 -12.54 7.48
C GLU A 158 -14.13 -12.39 5.98
N LYS A 159 -14.04 -13.53 5.30
CA LYS A 159 -13.88 -13.59 3.86
C LYS A 159 -15.28 -13.68 3.29
N GLU A 160 -15.77 -12.61 2.68
CA GLU A 160 -17.03 -12.65 1.95
C GLU A 160 -16.95 -13.72 0.83
N ASP A 161 -18.01 -14.52 0.69
CA ASP A 161 -18.18 -15.47 -0.43
C ASP A 161 -18.51 -14.69 -1.71
N GLU A 162 -17.54 -13.92 -2.18
CA GLU A 162 -17.62 -13.17 -3.43
C GLU A 162 -17.14 -14.03 -4.61
N ALA A 163 -17.57 -13.66 -5.81
CA ALA A 163 -17.02 -14.21 -7.05
C ALA A 163 -15.48 -14.08 -7.07
N PRO A 164 -14.74 -15.02 -7.69
CA PRO A 164 -13.30 -14.96 -7.75
C PRO A 164 -12.81 -13.63 -8.33
N LYS A 165 -12.07 -12.88 -7.52
CA LYS A 165 -11.43 -11.62 -7.93
C LYS A 165 -10.16 -11.92 -8.72
N MET A 166 -10.04 -11.39 -9.93
CA MET A 166 -8.96 -11.73 -10.86
C MET A 166 -8.36 -10.51 -11.55
N CYS A 167 -7.15 -10.68 -12.08
CA CYS A 167 -6.53 -9.70 -12.96
C CYS A 167 -7.13 -9.83 -14.37
N GLY A 168 -7.39 -8.69 -15.02
CA GLY A 168 -7.93 -8.62 -16.38
C GLY A 168 -6.87 -8.84 -17.47
N VAL A 169 -5.58 -8.83 -17.13
CA VAL A 169 -4.51 -8.93 -18.12
C VAL A 169 -4.54 -10.28 -18.84
N THR A 170 -4.79 -10.25 -20.14
CA THR A 170 -4.68 -11.40 -21.04
C THR A 170 -3.25 -11.49 -21.56
N GLN A 171 -2.53 -12.54 -21.18
CA GLN A 171 -1.13 -12.73 -21.58
C GLN A 171 -1.01 -13.17 -23.05
N ASN A 172 -1.05 -12.24 -23.99
CA ASN A 172 -0.73 -12.53 -25.39
C ASN A 172 0.78 -12.35 -25.65
N TRP A 173 1.54 -13.38 -25.26
CA TRP A 173 3.02 -13.42 -25.35
C TRP A 173 3.56 -13.42 -26.78
N GLU A 174 2.71 -13.64 -27.79
CA GLU A 174 3.09 -13.61 -29.22
C GLU A 174 3.52 -12.20 -29.69
N SER A 175 3.04 -11.14 -29.04
CA SER A 175 3.43 -9.75 -29.36
C SER A 175 4.80 -9.33 -28.77
N TYR A 176 5.44 -10.19 -27.97
CA TYR A 176 6.70 -9.91 -27.26
C TYR A 176 7.83 -10.90 -27.57
N GLU A 177 7.86 -11.44 -28.79
CA GLU A 177 8.93 -12.29 -29.35
C GLU A 177 10.39 -11.86 -29.00
N PRO A 178 10.76 -10.57 -28.96
CA PRO A 178 12.11 -10.16 -28.58
C PRO A 178 12.47 -10.49 -27.12
N ILE A 179 11.49 -10.44 -26.21
CA ILE A 179 11.68 -10.79 -24.79
C ILE A 179 11.86 -12.30 -24.68
N LYS A 180 11.05 -13.09 -25.41
CA LYS A 180 11.14 -14.57 -25.52
C LYS A 180 12.52 -15.08 -25.93
N LYS A 181 13.21 -14.40 -26.87
CA LYS A 181 14.57 -14.79 -27.29
C LYS A 181 15.64 -14.46 -26.24
N ALA A 182 15.38 -13.50 -25.36
CA ALA A 182 16.28 -13.17 -24.24
C ALA A 182 16.14 -14.13 -23.04
N PHE A 183 15.08 -14.95 -22.97
CA PHE A 183 14.84 -15.94 -21.89
C PHE A 183 15.90 -17.05 -21.78
N GLN A 184 16.79 -17.19 -22.76
CA GLN A 184 17.85 -18.22 -22.78
C GLN A 184 19.17 -17.80 -22.13
N LEU A 185 19.24 -16.61 -21.51
CA LEU A 185 20.45 -16.15 -20.83
C LEU A 185 20.39 -16.49 -19.34
N ASN A 186 21.23 -17.45 -18.91
CA ASN A 186 21.47 -17.75 -17.50
C ASN A 186 22.07 -16.51 -16.82
N LEU A 187 21.45 -16.07 -15.72
CA LEU A 187 21.99 -15.02 -14.86
C LEU A 187 23.08 -15.61 -13.95
N THR A 188 24.22 -14.92 -13.82
CA THR A 188 25.27 -15.33 -12.87
C THR A 188 24.94 -14.88 -11.44
N PRO A 189 25.46 -15.55 -10.39
CA PRO A 189 25.21 -15.16 -9.00
C PRO A 189 25.63 -13.72 -8.65
N GLU A 190 26.67 -13.19 -9.29
CA GLU A 190 27.12 -11.80 -9.11
C GLU A 190 26.16 -10.74 -9.71
N GLN A 191 25.18 -11.16 -10.52
CA GLN A 191 24.12 -10.31 -11.08
C GLN A 191 22.81 -10.35 -10.27
N GLN A 192 22.81 -10.97 -9.07
CA GLN A 192 21.60 -11.22 -8.27
C GLN A 192 21.07 -10.00 -7.50
N GLY A 193 21.81 -8.89 -7.44
CA GLY A 193 21.32 -7.65 -6.85
C GLY A 193 20.45 -6.87 -7.83
N PHE A 194 19.23 -6.48 -7.43
CA PHE A 194 18.44 -5.55 -8.23
C PHE A 194 19.09 -4.15 -8.17
N PRO A 195 19.40 -3.52 -9.32
CA PRO A 195 19.94 -2.17 -9.31
C PRO A 195 18.85 -1.20 -8.82
N GLN A 196 19.24 -0.16 -8.08
CA GLN A 196 18.28 0.81 -7.54
C GLN A 196 17.46 1.43 -8.67
N ARG A 197 16.15 1.46 -8.48
CA ARG A 197 15.19 2.16 -9.34
C ARG A 197 14.31 3.08 -8.52
N TYR A 198 13.79 4.09 -9.19
CA TYR A 198 12.82 5.01 -8.63
C TYR A 198 11.62 5.07 -9.56
N VAL A 199 10.41 5.22 -9.01
CA VAL A 199 9.21 5.39 -9.81
C VAL A 199 8.45 6.59 -9.29
N GLU A 200 8.37 7.63 -10.12
CA GLU A 200 7.50 8.79 -9.91
C GLU A 200 6.07 8.40 -10.24
N LEU A 201 5.26 8.21 -9.21
CA LEU A 201 3.89 7.69 -9.32
C LEU A 201 2.87 8.83 -9.20
N VAL A 202 1.86 8.80 -10.07
CA VAL A 202 0.64 9.60 -9.90
C VAL A 202 -0.54 8.67 -9.67
N ILE A 203 -1.38 8.99 -8.69
CA ILE A 203 -2.63 8.25 -8.45
C ILE A 203 -3.82 9.16 -8.74
N ILE A 204 -4.76 8.63 -9.52
CA ILE A 204 -5.99 9.31 -9.88
C ILE A 204 -7.15 8.58 -9.21
N ALA A 205 -7.96 9.27 -8.41
CA ALA A 205 -9.17 8.73 -7.82
C ALA A 205 -10.37 9.28 -8.59
N ASP A 206 -11.17 8.37 -9.16
CA ASP A 206 -12.33 8.76 -9.97
C ASP A 206 -13.47 9.37 -9.13
N HIS A 207 -14.50 9.90 -9.78
CA HIS A 207 -15.63 10.52 -9.11
C HIS A 207 -16.41 9.52 -8.26
N ARG A 208 -16.45 8.25 -8.67
CA ARG A 208 -17.06 7.18 -7.86
C ARG A 208 -16.29 6.97 -6.56
N MET A 209 -14.96 7.05 -6.55
CA MET A 209 -14.16 7.06 -5.31
C MET A 209 -14.55 8.24 -4.43
N TYR A 210 -14.67 9.44 -4.99
CA TYR A 210 -15.12 10.62 -4.25
C TYR A 210 -16.48 10.41 -3.58
N MET A 211 -17.43 9.81 -4.30
CA MET A 211 -18.75 9.46 -3.77
C MET A 211 -18.70 8.35 -2.73
N LYS A 212 -17.90 7.29 -2.94
CA LYS A 212 -17.70 6.17 -2.00
C LYS A 212 -17.22 6.66 -0.64
N TYR A 213 -16.26 7.59 -0.64
CA TYR A 213 -15.70 8.18 0.57
C TYR A 213 -16.48 9.40 1.06
N LYS A 214 -17.79 9.45 0.79
CA LYS A 214 -18.72 10.47 1.32
C LYS A 214 -18.30 11.91 1.00
N ARG A 215 -17.68 12.12 -0.16
CA ARG A 215 -17.20 13.43 -0.63
C ARG A 215 -16.10 14.03 0.27
N ASP A 216 -15.32 13.17 0.91
CA ASP A 216 -14.21 13.56 1.78
C ASP A 216 -12.87 13.27 1.11
N SER A 217 -12.29 14.29 0.49
CA SER A 217 -10.98 14.20 -0.17
C SER A 217 -9.85 13.83 0.79
N ASN A 218 -9.95 14.20 2.08
CA ASN A 218 -8.92 13.87 3.06
C ASN A 218 -8.88 12.37 3.34
N LYS A 219 -10.05 11.71 3.39
CA LYS A 219 -10.11 10.24 3.56
C LYS A 219 -9.50 9.50 2.37
N ILE A 220 -9.73 9.97 1.15
CA ILE A 220 -9.15 9.39 -0.07
C ILE A 220 -7.63 9.61 -0.08
N THR A 221 -7.18 10.80 0.30
CA THR A 221 -5.77 11.15 0.40
C THR A 221 -5.04 10.23 1.39
N GLN A 222 -5.58 10.08 2.61
CA GLN A 222 -5.02 9.16 3.60
C GLN A 222 -5.04 7.71 3.15
N TRP A 223 -6.08 7.29 2.42
CA TRP A 223 -6.18 5.95 1.84
C TRP A 223 -5.08 5.69 0.83
N VAL A 224 -4.88 6.62 -0.11
CA VAL A 224 -3.84 6.54 -1.15
C VAL A 224 -2.45 6.55 -0.53
N HIS A 225 -2.15 7.44 0.42
CA HIS A 225 -0.84 7.48 1.06
C HIS A 225 -0.50 6.17 1.79
N GLN A 226 -1.48 5.54 2.47
CA GLN A 226 -1.31 4.21 3.08
C GLN A 226 -1.03 3.13 2.03
N MET A 227 -1.69 3.18 0.88
CA MET A 227 -1.45 2.24 -0.22
C MET A 227 -0.02 2.39 -0.75
N VAL A 228 0.43 3.61 -1.02
CA VAL A 228 1.78 3.86 -1.56
C VAL A 228 2.87 3.52 -0.53
N ASN A 229 2.60 3.73 0.77
CA ASN A 229 3.50 3.27 1.82
C ASN A 229 3.65 1.74 1.79
N THR A 230 2.55 1.01 1.60
CA THR A 230 2.54 -0.45 1.44
C THR A 230 3.22 -0.90 0.15
N ILE A 231 3.02 -0.20 -0.96
CA ILE A 231 3.69 -0.49 -2.25
C ILE A 231 5.21 -0.33 -2.11
N ASN A 232 5.69 0.72 -1.43
CA ASN A 232 7.13 0.86 -1.16
C ASN A 232 7.69 -0.31 -0.33
N GLU A 233 6.93 -0.84 0.63
CA GLU A 233 7.33 -2.01 1.40
C GLU A 233 7.44 -3.26 0.51
N ILE A 234 6.42 -3.50 -0.33
CA ILE A 234 6.33 -4.63 -1.26
C ILE A 234 7.51 -4.66 -2.24
N TYR A 235 7.90 -3.50 -2.77
CA TYR A 235 8.91 -3.39 -3.80
C TYR A 235 10.34 -3.22 -3.28
N ARG A 236 10.53 -3.03 -1.96
CA ARG A 236 11.85 -2.93 -1.32
C ARG A 236 12.79 -4.10 -1.67
N PRO A 237 12.35 -5.39 -1.69
CA PRO A 237 13.21 -6.51 -2.09
C PRO A 237 13.67 -6.48 -3.56
N LEU A 238 12.99 -5.69 -4.41
CA LEU A 238 13.36 -5.46 -5.82
C LEU A 238 14.18 -4.17 -6.01
N ASN A 239 14.58 -3.53 -4.92
CA ASN A 239 15.33 -2.27 -4.90
C ASN A 239 14.65 -1.13 -5.70
N ILE A 240 13.32 -1.06 -5.62
CA ILE A 240 12.52 0.00 -6.24
C ILE A 240 11.92 0.87 -5.14
N GLN A 241 12.10 2.18 -5.25
CA GLN A 241 11.48 3.15 -4.36
C GLN A 241 10.44 3.97 -5.15
N PHE A 242 9.23 4.07 -4.63
CA PHE A 242 8.16 4.88 -5.23
C PHE A 242 8.11 6.23 -4.54
N ALA A 243 8.09 7.30 -5.32
CA ALA A 243 7.75 8.64 -4.86
C ALA A 243 6.40 9.02 -5.46
N LEU A 244 5.42 9.30 -4.60
CA LEU A 244 4.15 9.87 -5.03
C LEU A 244 4.40 11.34 -5.42
N VAL A 245 4.25 11.65 -6.70
CA VAL A 245 4.45 13.00 -7.23
C VAL A 245 3.12 13.74 -7.41
N GLY A 246 2.01 13.02 -7.51
CA GLY A 246 0.69 13.62 -7.61
C GLY A 246 -0.44 12.71 -7.13
N LEU A 247 -1.42 13.31 -6.46
CA LEU A 247 -2.74 12.73 -6.25
C LEU A 247 -3.77 13.65 -6.87
N GLU A 248 -4.63 13.11 -7.73
CA GLU A 248 -5.75 13.86 -8.28
C GLU A 248 -7.06 13.15 -8.00
N ILE A 249 -8.01 13.89 -7.44
CA ILE A 249 -9.34 13.40 -7.11
C ILE A 249 -10.33 14.12 -8.03
N TRP A 250 -11.04 13.36 -8.86
CA TRP A 250 -12.09 13.87 -9.74
C TRP A 250 -13.38 14.19 -8.96
N SER A 251 -13.28 15.16 -8.04
CA SER A 251 -14.34 15.49 -7.07
C SER A 251 -15.58 16.16 -7.68
N ASN A 252 -15.50 16.66 -8.91
CA ASN A 252 -16.64 17.23 -9.63
C ASN A 252 -17.32 16.21 -10.56
N GLN A 253 -16.54 15.60 -11.46
CA GLN A 253 -16.97 14.56 -12.39
C GLN A 253 -15.72 13.86 -12.96
N ASP A 254 -15.89 12.68 -13.55
CA ASP A 254 -14.81 11.97 -14.23
C ASP A 254 -14.30 12.77 -15.45
N LEU A 255 -12.99 12.75 -15.68
CA LEU A 255 -12.37 13.39 -16.85
C LEU A 255 -12.21 12.45 -18.06
N ILE A 256 -12.60 11.19 -17.87
CA ILE A 256 -12.69 10.17 -18.92
C ILE A 256 -14.01 9.41 -18.77
N THR A 257 -14.35 8.59 -19.76
CA THR A 257 -15.42 7.60 -19.60
C THR A 257 -14.91 6.41 -18.79
N VAL A 258 -15.51 6.17 -17.62
CA VAL A 258 -15.23 4.99 -16.77
C VAL A 258 -16.40 4.00 -16.89
N THR A 259 -16.11 2.77 -17.34
CA THR A 259 -17.10 1.71 -17.63
C THR A 259 -16.77 0.40 -16.90
N SER A 260 -17.74 -0.52 -16.82
CA SER A 260 -17.51 -1.86 -16.23
C SER A 260 -16.59 -2.75 -17.09
N VAL A 261 -16.40 -2.40 -18.37
CA VAL A 261 -15.43 -3.05 -19.25
C VAL A 261 -14.05 -2.47 -18.92
N SER A 262 -13.25 -3.26 -18.18
CA SER A 262 -11.92 -2.83 -17.71
C SER A 262 -10.98 -2.38 -18.83
N ASP A 263 -11.08 -2.97 -20.02
CA ASP A 263 -10.24 -2.62 -21.18
C ASP A 263 -10.56 -1.22 -21.72
N ASP A 264 -11.85 -0.89 -21.89
CA ASP A 264 -12.31 0.43 -22.34
C ASP A 264 -11.88 1.54 -21.37
N THR A 265 -11.99 1.28 -20.07
CA THR A 265 -11.56 2.21 -19.02
C THR A 265 -10.05 2.41 -19.06
N LEU A 266 -9.26 1.33 -19.18
CA LEU A 266 -7.80 1.41 -19.28
C LEU A 266 -7.36 2.20 -20.52
N ILE A 267 -7.98 1.97 -21.68
CA ILE A 267 -7.69 2.68 -22.93
C ILE A 267 -8.02 4.17 -22.78
N SER A 268 -9.17 4.49 -22.20
CA SER A 268 -9.57 5.89 -21.97
C SER A 268 -8.59 6.60 -21.02
N PHE A 269 -8.16 5.90 -19.97
CA PHE A 269 -7.19 6.42 -19.00
C PHE A 269 -5.79 6.60 -19.59
N ALA A 270 -5.30 5.62 -20.35
CA ALA A 270 -4.05 5.69 -21.11
C ALA A 270 -3.98 6.92 -22.01
N ASN A 271 -5.03 7.12 -22.82
CA ASN A 271 -5.13 8.26 -23.73
C ASN A 271 -5.18 9.59 -22.99
N TRP A 272 -5.92 9.66 -21.88
CA TRP A 272 -5.97 10.87 -21.05
C TRP A 272 -4.63 11.17 -20.37
N ARG A 273 -3.91 10.15 -19.87
CA ARG A 273 -2.57 10.34 -19.32
C ARG A 273 -1.63 10.95 -20.36
N GLU A 274 -1.59 10.37 -21.56
CA GLU A 274 -0.71 10.80 -22.64
C GLU A 274 -1.01 12.22 -23.10
N THR A 275 -2.29 12.53 -23.30
CA THR A 275 -2.71 13.78 -23.96
C THR A 275 -2.97 14.93 -22.99
N VAL A 276 -3.23 14.65 -21.71
CA VAL A 276 -3.61 15.65 -20.70
C VAL A 276 -2.63 15.65 -19.53
N LEU A 277 -2.51 14.53 -18.79
CA LEU A 277 -1.77 14.53 -17.51
C LEU A 277 -0.27 14.82 -17.72
N LEU A 278 0.38 14.16 -18.67
CA LEU A 278 1.81 14.34 -18.95
C LEU A 278 2.17 15.76 -19.39
N ARG A 279 1.20 16.55 -19.87
CA ARG A 279 1.44 17.95 -20.27
C ARG A 279 1.57 18.91 -19.10
N ARG A 280 1.07 18.54 -17.92
CA ARG A 280 1.05 19.40 -16.72
C ARG A 280 1.79 18.81 -15.53
N LYS A 281 2.05 17.50 -15.51
CA LYS A 281 2.78 16.83 -14.43
C LYS A 281 3.69 15.73 -14.99
N SER A 282 5.00 15.90 -14.85
CA SER A 282 5.97 14.84 -15.17
C SER A 282 5.83 13.70 -14.18
N HIS A 283 5.85 12.45 -14.67
CA HIS A 283 5.78 11.24 -13.85
C HIS A 283 6.05 10.00 -14.72
N ASP A 284 6.48 8.91 -14.08
CA ASP A 284 6.86 7.67 -14.75
C ASP A 284 5.68 6.75 -14.99
N ASN A 285 4.75 6.69 -14.03
CA ASN A 285 3.60 5.77 -14.02
C ASN A 285 2.36 6.43 -13.41
N ALA A 286 1.18 6.12 -13.95
CA ALA A 286 -0.08 6.56 -13.35
C ALA A 286 -1.04 5.40 -13.07
N GLN A 287 -1.73 5.42 -11.93
CA GLN A 287 -2.72 4.41 -11.58
C GLN A 287 -4.08 5.07 -11.35
N LEU A 288 -5.12 4.56 -12.02
CA LEU A 288 -6.51 4.95 -11.77
C LEU A 288 -7.08 4.04 -10.68
N LEU A 289 -7.44 4.64 -9.54
CA LEU A 289 -8.19 4.01 -8.47
C LEU A 289 -9.68 4.33 -8.66
N THR A 290 -10.51 3.30 -8.77
CA THR A 290 -11.94 3.45 -9.05
C THR A 290 -12.79 2.61 -8.11
N ALA A 291 -13.98 3.12 -7.77
CA ALA A 291 -15.00 2.34 -7.05
C ALA A 291 -16.03 1.67 -7.99
N ILE A 292 -15.81 1.67 -9.31
CA ILE A 292 -16.62 0.87 -10.23
C ILE A 292 -16.36 -0.62 -10.01
N VAL A 293 -17.39 -1.44 -10.21
CA VAL A 293 -17.24 -2.90 -10.26
C VAL A 293 -17.06 -3.27 -11.72
N PHE A 294 -15.90 -3.82 -12.08
CA PHE A 294 -15.68 -4.30 -13.44
C PHE A 294 -16.37 -5.65 -13.66
N ASP A 295 -16.64 -5.95 -14.93
CA ASP A 295 -17.24 -7.21 -15.35
C ASP A 295 -16.28 -8.39 -15.12
N GLU A 296 -16.84 -9.61 -15.07
CA GLU A 296 -16.09 -10.87 -14.98
C GLU A 296 -15.21 -11.05 -13.73
N GLY A 297 -15.46 -10.25 -12.68
CA GLY A 297 -14.67 -10.32 -11.43
C GLY A 297 -13.28 -9.70 -11.56
N ILE A 298 -13.04 -8.90 -12.60
CA ILE A 298 -11.78 -8.17 -12.78
C ILE A 298 -11.67 -7.08 -11.72
N ILE A 299 -10.51 -6.96 -11.08
CA ILE A 299 -10.23 -5.93 -10.07
C ILE A 299 -8.99 -5.10 -10.37
N GLY A 300 -8.28 -5.44 -11.44
CA GLY A 300 -7.06 -4.77 -11.88
C GLY A 300 -6.79 -5.06 -13.35
N ARG A 301 -6.20 -4.09 -14.06
CA ARG A 301 -5.68 -4.27 -15.42
C ARG A 301 -4.57 -3.25 -15.71
N ALA A 302 -3.50 -3.70 -16.36
CA ALA A 302 -2.42 -2.85 -16.83
C ALA A 302 -1.72 -3.41 -18.08
N PRO A 303 -1.09 -2.56 -18.93
CA PRO A 303 -0.27 -3.04 -20.02
C PRO A 303 1.03 -3.70 -19.52
N LEU A 304 1.32 -4.90 -20.01
CA LEU A 304 2.59 -5.58 -19.76
C LEU A 304 3.76 -4.78 -20.34
N ALA A 305 4.85 -4.68 -19.56
CA ALA A 305 6.09 -3.99 -19.90
C ALA A 305 5.88 -2.53 -20.40
N GLY A 306 4.88 -1.85 -19.83
CA GLY A 306 4.48 -0.49 -20.19
C GLY A 306 5.21 0.62 -19.45
N MET A 307 6.02 0.33 -18.43
CA MET A 307 6.70 1.36 -17.62
C MET A 307 7.51 2.34 -18.48
N CYS A 308 7.42 3.64 -18.17
CA CYS A 308 7.95 4.79 -18.92
C CYS A 308 7.29 5.13 -20.27
N ASP A 309 6.45 4.26 -20.83
CA ASP A 309 5.76 4.57 -22.09
C ASP A 309 4.65 5.62 -21.84
N PRO A 310 4.52 6.68 -22.67
CA PRO A 310 3.52 7.74 -22.48
C PRO A 310 2.06 7.28 -22.46
N ASN A 311 1.71 6.23 -23.20
CA ASN A 311 0.35 5.70 -23.27
C ASN A 311 0.19 4.42 -22.43
N ARG A 312 1.26 3.66 -22.23
CA ARG A 312 1.18 2.32 -21.62
C ARG A 312 1.65 2.22 -20.17
N SER A 313 2.32 3.24 -19.62
CA SER A 313 2.72 3.26 -18.20
C SER A 313 1.54 3.63 -17.30
N VAL A 314 0.50 2.79 -17.35
CA VAL A 314 -0.75 2.98 -16.64
C VAL A 314 -1.30 1.67 -16.06
N GLY A 315 -2.16 1.78 -15.07
CA GLY A 315 -3.03 0.68 -14.65
C GLY A 315 -4.35 1.21 -14.08
N THR A 316 -5.36 0.33 -14.03
CA THR A 316 -6.65 0.59 -13.41
C THR A 316 -6.86 -0.41 -12.29
N VAL A 317 -7.24 0.06 -11.10
CA VAL A 317 -7.40 -0.74 -9.88
C VAL A 317 -8.76 -0.44 -9.25
N GLN A 318 -9.53 -1.50 -9.00
CA GLN A 318 -10.78 -1.39 -8.25
C GLN A 318 -10.48 -1.32 -6.74
N ASP A 319 -11.09 -0.36 -6.06
CA ASP A 319 -11.10 -0.23 -4.60
C ASP A 319 -12.07 -1.26 -3.97
N HIS A 320 -11.72 -2.54 -4.11
CA HIS A 320 -12.62 -3.68 -3.90
C HIS A 320 -12.74 -4.16 -2.44
N SER A 321 -12.09 -3.50 -1.48
CA SER A 321 -12.02 -3.93 -0.08
C SER A 321 -11.94 -2.74 0.88
N LYS A 322 -12.43 -2.93 2.12
CA LYS A 322 -12.22 -2.00 3.23
C LYS A 322 -10.83 -2.11 3.85
N ILE A 323 -10.08 -3.16 3.51
CA ILE A 323 -8.70 -3.36 3.98
C ILE A 323 -7.75 -2.78 2.93
N ASN A 324 -7.10 -1.67 3.29
CA ASN A 324 -6.17 -0.93 2.42
C ASN A 324 -5.08 -1.83 1.82
N PHE A 325 -4.52 -2.72 2.65
CA PHE A 325 -3.53 -3.72 2.25
C PHE A 325 -3.95 -4.53 1.02
N ARG A 326 -5.22 -4.96 0.94
CA ARG A 326 -5.70 -5.77 -0.19
C ARG A 326 -5.69 -4.98 -1.50
N VAL A 327 -6.10 -3.72 -1.46
CA VAL A 327 -6.13 -2.84 -2.64
C VAL A 327 -4.70 -2.46 -3.07
N ALA A 328 -3.82 -2.22 -2.09
CA ALA A 328 -2.39 -1.96 -2.34
C ALA A 328 -1.69 -3.13 -3.05
N ILE A 329 -2.03 -4.38 -2.70
CA ILE A 329 -1.52 -5.59 -3.37
C ILE A 329 -1.92 -5.62 -4.85
N ILE A 330 -3.15 -5.25 -5.18
CA ILE A 330 -3.62 -5.22 -6.57
C ILE A 330 -2.92 -4.12 -7.35
N MET A 331 -2.77 -2.92 -6.77
CA MET A 331 -2.00 -1.87 -7.44
C MET A 331 -0.53 -2.28 -7.62
N ALA A 332 0.07 -2.96 -6.65
CA ALA A 332 1.41 -3.51 -6.80
C ALA A 332 1.49 -4.57 -7.90
N HIS A 333 0.47 -5.43 -8.04
CA HIS A 333 0.35 -6.42 -9.12
C HIS A 333 0.28 -5.74 -10.50
N GLU A 334 -0.56 -4.73 -10.67
CA GLU A 334 -0.71 -4.01 -11.94
C GLU A 334 0.55 -3.22 -12.30
N ILE A 335 1.23 -2.61 -11.32
CA ILE A 335 2.56 -2.01 -11.53
C ILE A 335 3.59 -3.10 -11.90
N GLY A 336 3.45 -4.32 -11.37
CA GLY A 336 4.30 -5.47 -11.71
C GLY A 336 4.21 -5.81 -13.19
N HIS A 337 2.99 -5.81 -13.75
CA HIS A 337 2.78 -5.91 -15.20
C HIS A 337 3.47 -4.77 -15.95
N ASN A 338 3.34 -3.51 -15.51
CA ASN A 338 4.05 -2.40 -16.15
C ASN A 338 5.59 -2.60 -16.13
N LEU A 339 6.12 -3.20 -15.06
CA LEU A 339 7.53 -3.58 -14.90
C LEU A 339 7.91 -4.91 -15.58
N GLY A 340 7.01 -5.47 -16.39
CA GLY A 340 7.26 -6.61 -17.25
C GLY A 340 7.08 -7.98 -16.61
N MET A 341 6.54 -8.06 -15.39
CA MET A 341 6.27 -9.32 -14.71
C MET A 341 5.02 -9.98 -15.29
N GLY A 342 5.12 -11.25 -15.68
CA GLY A 342 3.95 -12.07 -16.02
C GLY A 342 3.23 -12.57 -14.77
N HIS A 343 2.09 -13.23 -14.98
CA HIS A 343 1.43 -13.99 -13.92
C HIS A 343 2.25 -15.22 -13.56
N ASP A 344 2.23 -15.53 -12.27
CA ASP A 344 2.81 -16.76 -11.73
C ASP A 344 1.98 -17.99 -12.13
N ASP A 345 2.69 -19.04 -12.55
CA ASP A 345 2.13 -20.39 -12.72
C ASP A 345 2.59 -21.34 -11.59
N ASN A 346 2.24 -22.62 -11.69
CA ASN A 346 2.55 -23.60 -10.65
C ASN A 346 4.06 -23.89 -10.46
N SER A 347 4.93 -23.41 -11.36
CA SER A 347 6.38 -23.54 -11.24
C SER A 347 7.03 -22.41 -10.44
N CYS A 348 6.29 -21.31 -10.23
CA CYS A 348 6.79 -20.11 -9.55
C CYS A 348 6.60 -20.20 -8.03
N THR A 349 7.59 -19.72 -7.26
CA THR A 349 7.53 -19.75 -5.80
C THR A 349 8.07 -18.47 -5.17
N CYS A 350 7.45 -18.05 -4.07
CA CYS A 350 7.88 -16.94 -3.23
C CYS A 350 8.11 -17.33 -1.77
N GLY A 351 8.05 -18.64 -1.44
CA GLY A 351 8.20 -19.12 -0.06
C GLY A 351 7.04 -18.77 0.88
N GLY A 352 5.92 -18.29 0.34
CA GLY A 352 4.69 -18.00 1.08
C GLY A 352 3.46 -18.66 0.45
N TYR A 353 2.29 -18.48 1.07
CA TYR A 353 1.02 -19.09 0.63
C TYR A 353 0.54 -18.62 -0.76
N SER A 354 0.92 -17.40 -1.14
CA SER A 354 0.54 -16.79 -2.42
C SER A 354 1.60 -15.78 -2.82
N CYS A 355 1.75 -15.51 -4.11
CA CYS A 355 2.68 -14.51 -4.62
C CYS A 355 1.89 -13.37 -5.26
N ILE A 356 2.48 -12.17 -5.32
CA ILE A 356 1.78 -10.97 -5.82
C ILE A 356 1.24 -11.19 -7.23
N MET A 357 2.01 -11.83 -8.12
CA MET A 357 1.65 -11.99 -9.52
C MET A 357 0.73 -13.19 -9.81
N LEU A 358 0.09 -13.79 -8.79
CA LEU A 358 -0.96 -14.78 -9.07
C LEU A 358 -2.12 -14.14 -9.85
N PRO A 359 -2.68 -14.83 -10.86
CA PRO A 359 -3.74 -14.26 -11.72
C PRO A 359 -5.08 -14.06 -11.00
N ARG A 360 -5.23 -14.64 -9.80
CA ARG A 360 -6.42 -14.54 -8.96
C ARG A 360 -6.00 -14.12 -7.55
N LEU A 361 -6.78 -13.22 -6.95
CA LEU A 361 -6.52 -12.76 -5.59
C LEU A 361 -6.67 -13.91 -4.60
N SER A 362 -5.58 -14.22 -3.89
CA SER A 362 -5.60 -15.22 -2.82
C SER A 362 -6.48 -14.78 -1.65
N LYS A 363 -7.05 -15.77 -0.95
CA LYS A 363 -7.72 -15.57 0.35
C LYS A 363 -6.77 -15.01 1.41
N GLN A 364 -5.47 -15.30 1.29
CA GLN A 364 -4.38 -14.77 2.12
C GLN A 364 -3.30 -14.21 1.19
N PRO A 365 -3.46 -12.96 0.71
CA PRO A 365 -2.47 -12.32 -0.14
C PRO A 365 -1.18 -12.07 0.63
N SER A 366 -0.05 -12.24 -0.04
CA SER A 366 1.29 -11.95 0.50
C SER A 366 1.90 -10.71 -0.15
N LYS A 367 2.96 -10.18 0.45
CA LYS A 367 3.78 -9.07 -0.07
C LYS A 367 4.93 -9.53 -0.97
N LEU A 368 4.97 -10.80 -1.36
CA LEU A 368 6.15 -11.43 -1.95
C LEU A 368 5.99 -11.63 -3.45
N PHE A 369 6.99 -11.18 -4.21
CA PHE A 369 7.17 -11.56 -5.61
C PHE A 369 7.86 -12.92 -5.71
N SER A 370 7.43 -13.74 -6.67
CA SER A 370 8.03 -15.04 -6.98
C SER A 370 9.43 -14.90 -7.59
N ASP A 371 10.15 -16.01 -7.65
CA ASP A 371 11.34 -16.17 -8.47
C ASP A 371 11.09 -15.89 -9.96
N CYS A 372 9.93 -16.29 -10.51
CA CYS A 372 9.52 -15.95 -11.88
C CYS A 372 9.38 -14.43 -12.08
N SER A 373 8.64 -13.76 -11.20
CA SER A 373 8.44 -12.30 -11.23
C SER A 373 9.77 -11.55 -11.20
N LYS A 374 10.69 -11.99 -10.34
CA LYS A 374 12.05 -11.45 -10.22
C LYS A 374 12.84 -11.60 -11.53
N LYS A 375 12.77 -12.78 -12.16
CA LYS A 375 13.42 -13.06 -13.44
C LYS A 375 12.85 -12.20 -14.58
N ASP A 376 11.53 -12.08 -14.64
CA ASP A 376 10.84 -11.26 -15.64
C ASP A 376 11.23 -9.79 -15.52
N TYR A 377 11.25 -9.26 -14.29
CA TYR A 377 11.69 -7.89 -14.04
C TYR A 377 13.14 -7.62 -14.45
N LEU A 378 14.09 -8.52 -14.11
CA LEU A 378 15.48 -8.38 -14.57
C LEU A 378 15.57 -8.42 -16.10
N THR A 379 14.77 -9.27 -16.74
CA THR A 379 14.69 -9.34 -18.20
C THR A 379 14.15 -8.04 -18.79
N PHE A 380 13.09 -7.49 -18.21
CA PHE A 380 12.53 -6.19 -18.58
C PHE A 380 13.59 -5.08 -18.48
N LEU A 381 14.30 -4.98 -17.35
CA LEU A 381 15.37 -3.99 -17.18
C LEU A 381 16.46 -4.13 -18.25
N LYS A 382 16.86 -5.36 -18.58
CA LYS A 382 17.93 -5.62 -19.55
C LYS A 382 17.51 -5.33 -20.99
N VAL A 383 16.27 -5.68 -21.35
CA VAL A 383 15.77 -5.58 -22.73
C VAL A 383 15.22 -4.18 -23.04
N LYS A 384 14.43 -3.61 -22.12
CA LYS A 384 13.79 -2.31 -22.32
C LYS A 384 14.63 -1.14 -21.85
N ASN A 385 15.52 -1.37 -20.86
CA ASN A 385 16.36 -0.33 -20.25
C ASN A 385 15.59 1.00 -20.01
N PRO A 386 14.49 0.96 -19.24
CA PRO A 386 13.62 2.12 -19.04
C PRO A 386 14.37 3.26 -18.33
N GLN A 387 14.63 4.36 -19.04
CA GLN A 387 15.45 5.45 -18.51
C GLN A 387 14.75 6.28 -17.42
N CYS A 388 13.41 6.40 -17.47
CA CYS A 388 12.65 7.25 -16.54
C CYS A 388 12.70 6.76 -15.08
N ILE A 389 13.05 5.48 -14.85
CA ILE A 389 13.14 4.92 -13.49
C ILE A 389 14.56 4.95 -12.92
N LEU A 390 15.47 5.68 -13.56
CA LEU A 390 16.86 5.86 -13.12
C LEU A 390 17.06 7.17 -12.35
N ASN A 391 16.24 8.19 -12.60
CA ASN A 391 16.31 9.47 -11.88
C ASN A 391 15.75 9.30 -10.47
N LYS A 392 16.59 9.63 -9.48
CA LYS A 392 16.12 9.78 -8.11
C LYS A 392 15.23 11.02 -8.03
N PRO A 393 13.98 10.91 -7.53
CA PRO A 393 13.10 12.04 -7.32
C PRO A 393 13.76 13.07 -6.39
N LEU A 394 13.53 14.35 -6.68
CA LEU A 394 14.03 15.45 -5.87
C LEU A 394 13.46 15.36 -4.44
N ARG A 395 14.31 15.63 -3.45
CA ARG A 395 13.95 15.67 -2.03
C ARG A 395 14.41 16.98 -1.41
N THR A 396 13.56 17.53 -0.54
CA THR A 396 13.80 18.71 0.29
C THR A 396 14.96 18.55 1.29
N ASP A 397 15.30 17.33 1.67
CA ASP A 397 16.36 16.99 2.64
C ASP A 397 17.81 17.29 2.21
N THR A 398 18.03 17.86 1.01
CA THR A 398 19.38 18.09 0.46
C THR A 398 20.13 19.26 1.12
N VAL A 399 19.61 19.84 2.21
CA VAL A 399 20.33 20.80 3.07
C VAL A 399 20.63 20.18 4.43
N SER A 400 21.31 19.03 4.43
CA SER A 400 22.17 18.67 5.55
C SER A 400 23.57 19.16 5.21
N THR A 401 23.95 20.32 5.74
CA THR A 401 25.34 20.76 5.79
C THR A 401 26.21 19.60 6.29
N PRO A 402 27.33 19.26 5.64
CA PRO A 402 28.19 18.19 6.12
C PRO A 402 28.75 18.59 7.49
N VAL A 403 28.28 17.92 8.54
CA VAL A 403 28.98 17.95 9.83
C VAL A 403 30.20 17.06 9.65
N SER A 404 31.33 17.69 9.38
CA SER A 404 32.63 17.07 9.56
C SER A 404 32.80 16.74 11.04
N GLY A 405 33.02 15.47 11.36
CA GLY A 405 33.24 15.03 12.73
C GLY A 405 33.57 13.55 12.78
N ASN A 406 34.86 13.26 12.92
CA ASN A 406 35.46 11.95 13.08
C ASN A 406 34.92 11.16 14.29
N GLU A 407 35.17 9.85 14.23
CA GLU A 407 35.32 8.89 15.33
C GLU A 407 34.04 8.45 16.07
N LEU A 408 33.68 7.17 15.85
CA LEU A 408 33.72 6.18 16.92
C LEU A 408 33.89 4.78 16.33
N LEU A 409 35.13 4.31 16.47
CA LEU A 409 35.54 2.92 16.37
C LEU A 409 34.91 2.09 17.51
N GLU A 410 34.71 0.83 17.18
CA GLU A 410 34.45 -0.35 18.02
C GLU A 410 34.85 -0.24 19.51
N ALA A 411 33.93 -0.68 20.38
CA ALA A 411 34.19 -1.55 21.54
C ALA A 411 32.90 -2.27 21.96
#